data_AF-A0A0F2M4B5-F1
#
_entry.id   AF-A0A0F2M4B5-F1
#
_cell.length_a   1.000
_cell.length_b   1.000
_cell.length_c   1.000
_cell.angle_alpha   90.00
_cell.angle_beta   90.00
_cell.angle_gamma   90.00
#
_symmetry.space_group_name_H-M   'P 1'
#
loop_
_entity.id
_entity.type
_entity.pdbx_description
1 polymer ?
#
loop_
_entity_poly.entity_id
_entity_poly.type
_entity_poly.pdbx_seq_one_letter_code
_entity_poly.pdbx_strand_id
1 'polypeptide(L)'
;MAMHSRPVTAFFDAIDGSYCTLNAYGQTGNCQDAACIDPVYPNPNGGGQSYQGQLMCGTFKPTNVISISYENAENSLPANYLRRQCLELMKLGLQGVTVVVAAGDNGVGGHAANGGDAHKGCLGSQHDIFAPVSLASCPYALSVGATKLQAAAAASKGTFVEVGPTDFYTGGGFSNIYPTPDWQQSAVATYLGRAKLDFGGYSGDTVQENSGTNFNKSGRAYPDVSALGSNFYMVYRGGLAKGGGTSVAAPVWAAVLTQVNEARLRANKTAVGHVQPVLYKHPEVFTDVVEGSNPGCGTTGFVATAGWDPVSGLGTPIFPKLRDLFLSLA
;
A
#
# COMPACT_ATOMS: atom_id res chain seq x y z
N MET A 1 -12.84 -20.09 14.11
CA MET A 1 -12.12 -20.18 12.81
C MET A 1 -12.57 -18.98 11.97
N ALA A 2 -11.83 -17.88 12.01
CA ALA A 2 -12.12 -16.72 11.17
C ALA A 2 -11.54 -16.97 9.77
N MET A 3 -12.29 -17.69 8.93
CA MET A 3 -11.96 -17.91 7.52
C MET A 3 -12.63 -16.82 6.69
N HIS A 4 -12.00 -15.64 6.66
CA HIS A 4 -12.28 -14.67 5.61
C HIS A 4 -11.73 -15.25 4.30
N SER A 5 -12.53 -15.23 3.23
CA SER A 5 -12.05 -15.46 1.87
C SER A 5 -10.74 -14.69 1.68
N ARG A 6 -9.68 -15.33 1.17
CA ARG A 6 -8.36 -14.74 0.94
C ARG A 6 -8.18 -14.42 -0.55
N PRO A 7 -8.84 -13.37 -1.08
CA PRO A 7 -8.95 -13.13 -2.52
C PRO A 7 -7.59 -12.89 -3.20
N VAL A 8 -6.59 -12.38 -2.47
CA VAL A 8 -5.28 -12.05 -3.03
C VAL A 8 -4.49 -13.30 -3.41
N THR A 9 -4.54 -14.36 -2.61
CA THR A 9 -3.86 -15.62 -2.93
C THR A 9 -4.48 -16.28 -4.16
N ALA A 10 -5.81 -16.36 -4.19
CA ALA A 10 -6.56 -16.83 -5.36
C ALA A 10 -6.25 -16.03 -6.63
N PHE A 11 -6.07 -14.72 -6.49
CA PHE A 11 -5.68 -13.84 -7.59
C PHE A 11 -4.28 -14.17 -8.12
N PHE A 12 -3.28 -14.31 -7.24
CA PHE A 12 -1.92 -14.68 -7.64
C PHE A 12 -1.84 -16.06 -8.28
N ASP A 13 -2.53 -17.07 -7.74
CA ASP A 13 -2.64 -18.39 -8.36
C ASP A 13 -3.13 -18.25 -9.81
N ALA A 14 -4.18 -17.45 -10.02
CA ALA A 14 -4.80 -17.31 -11.34
C ALA A 14 -3.92 -16.63 -12.39
N ILE A 15 -3.02 -15.71 -12.00
CA ILE A 15 -2.19 -14.93 -12.94
C ILE A 15 -0.75 -15.43 -13.08
N ASP A 16 -0.26 -16.25 -12.14
CA ASP A 16 1.05 -16.89 -12.21
C ASP A 16 0.97 -18.34 -11.73
N GLY A 17 1.00 -19.27 -12.68
CA GLY A 17 0.89 -20.69 -12.38
C GLY A 17 2.05 -21.24 -11.56
N SER A 18 3.21 -20.58 -11.56
CA SER A 18 4.33 -20.97 -10.70
C SER A 18 4.08 -20.61 -9.23
N TYR A 19 3.24 -19.61 -8.93
CA TYR A 19 2.85 -19.29 -7.57
C TYR A 19 2.16 -20.50 -6.91
N CYS A 20 1.31 -21.22 -7.66
CA CYS A 20 0.58 -22.37 -7.14
C CYS A 20 1.46 -23.46 -6.51
N THR A 21 2.72 -23.60 -6.94
CA THR A 21 3.66 -24.61 -6.45
C THR A 21 4.90 -24.00 -5.80
N LEU A 22 5.02 -22.67 -5.77
CA LEU A 22 6.18 -21.98 -5.24
C LEU A 22 6.34 -22.30 -3.75
N ASN A 23 7.44 -22.94 -3.40
CA ASN A 23 7.89 -23.14 -2.04
C ASN A 23 8.92 -22.06 -1.67
N ALA A 24 8.54 -21.17 -0.76
CA ALA A 24 9.40 -20.11 -0.25
C ALA A 24 9.05 -19.79 1.21
N TYR A 25 10.06 -19.47 2.01
CA TYR A 25 9.89 -19.14 3.44
C TYR A 25 9.17 -20.22 4.26
N GLY A 26 9.27 -21.48 3.86
CA GLY A 26 8.56 -22.60 4.50
C GLY A 26 7.05 -22.63 4.23
N GLN A 27 6.59 -21.92 3.20
CA GLN A 27 5.22 -21.93 2.70
C GLN A 27 5.22 -22.47 1.27
N THR A 28 4.30 -23.39 0.96
CA THR A 28 4.11 -23.90 -0.40
C THR A 28 2.71 -23.54 -0.87
N GLY A 29 2.59 -23.08 -2.11
CA GLY A 29 1.30 -22.80 -2.71
C GLY A 29 0.38 -24.02 -2.73
N ASN A 30 -0.92 -23.78 -2.54
CA ASN A 30 -1.99 -24.76 -2.56
C ASN A 30 -1.65 -26.02 -1.74
N CYS A 31 -1.02 -25.83 -0.58
CA CYS A 31 -0.72 -26.93 0.33
C CYS A 31 -2.00 -27.66 0.77
N GLN A 32 -1.90 -28.97 0.99
CA GLN A 32 -3.03 -29.81 1.39
C GLN A 32 -3.08 -30.09 2.90
N ASP A 33 -2.12 -29.56 3.67
CA ASP A 33 -2.09 -29.71 5.13
C ASP A 33 -3.22 -28.89 5.78
N ALA A 34 -3.77 -29.36 6.90
CA ALA A 34 -4.78 -28.65 7.68
C ALA A 34 -4.30 -27.30 8.23
N ALA A 35 -2.98 -27.11 8.39
CA ALA A 35 -2.35 -25.85 8.74
C ALA A 35 -2.20 -24.88 7.55
N CYS A 36 -2.55 -25.31 6.33
CA CYS A 36 -2.43 -24.48 5.14
C CYS A 36 -3.37 -23.27 5.19
N ILE A 37 -2.83 -22.13 4.76
CA ILE A 37 -3.50 -20.84 4.77
C ILE A 37 -4.11 -20.53 3.38
N ASP A 38 -3.74 -21.27 2.34
CA ASP A 38 -4.26 -21.03 1.00
C ASP A 38 -5.76 -21.36 0.89
N PRO A 39 -6.49 -20.74 -0.05
CA PRO A 39 -7.90 -21.04 -0.28
C PRO A 39 -8.11 -22.51 -0.68
N VAL A 40 -9.25 -23.07 -0.28
CA VAL A 40 -9.68 -24.41 -0.70
C VAL A 40 -10.67 -24.30 -1.86
N TYR A 41 -10.58 -25.22 -2.82
CA TYR A 41 -11.40 -25.27 -4.02
C TYR A 41 -12.07 -26.64 -4.20
N PRO A 42 -13.38 -26.71 -4.54
CA PRO A 42 -14.37 -25.63 -4.53
C PRO A 42 -14.44 -24.92 -3.17
N ASN A 43 -14.76 -23.62 -3.14
CA ASN A 43 -14.79 -22.86 -1.89
C ASN A 43 -15.90 -23.40 -0.98
N PRO A 44 -15.57 -24.04 0.16
CA PRO A 44 -16.58 -24.65 1.02
C PRO A 44 -17.40 -23.61 1.80
N ASN A 45 -16.95 -22.35 1.83
CA ASN A 45 -17.56 -21.29 2.61
C ASN A 45 -18.65 -20.58 1.79
N GLY A 46 -19.90 -20.59 2.24
CA GLY A 46 -21.01 -19.86 1.59
C GLY A 46 -21.97 -20.73 0.76
N GLY A 47 -21.88 -22.06 0.88
CA GLY A 47 -22.78 -22.98 0.17
C GLY A 47 -22.70 -22.82 -1.35
N GLY A 48 -23.83 -22.95 -2.05
CA GLY A 48 -23.86 -22.84 -3.53
C GLY A 48 -23.61 -21.43 -4.09
N GLN A 49 -23.41 -20.41 -3.24
CA GLN A 49 -23.13 -19.02 -3.69
C GLN A 49 -21.63 -18.71 -3.78
N SER A 50 -20.78 -19.57 -3.24
CA SER A 50 -19.33 -19.40 -3.31
C SER A 50 -18.77 -19.97 -4.61
N TYR A 51 -17.50 -19.66 -4.90
CA TYR A 51 -16.83 -20.15 -6.10
C TYR A 51 -16.78 -21.69 -6.13
N GLN A 52 -17.53 -22.28 -7.07
CA GLN A 52 -17.62 -23.75 -7.24
C GLN A 52 -16.62 -24.32 -8.26
N GLY A 53 -15.78 -23.47 -8.86
CA GLY A 53 -14.82 -23.88 -9.87
C GLY A 53 -13.59 -24.59 -9.27
N GLN A 54 -12.74 -25.07 -10.16
CA GLN A 54 -11.45 -25.68 -9.83
C GLN A 54 -10.41 -24.61 -9.50
N LEU A 55 -9.32 -25.03 -8.84
CA LEU A 55 -8.12 -24.20 -8.68
C LEU A 55 -7.64 -23.70 -10.05
N MET A 56 -7.33 -22.41 -10.14
CA MET A 56 -6.82 -21.78 -11.35
C MET A 56 -5.34 -21.44 -11.15
N CYS A 57 -4.46 -22.09 -11.91
CA CYS A 57 -3.01 -21.86 -11.86
C CYS A 57 -2.51 -21.30 -13.20
N GLY A 58 -2.21 -20.00 -13.24
CA GLY A 58 -1.68 -19.31 -14.42
C GLY A 58 -2.65 -19.30 -15.59
N THR A 59 -3.96 -19.28 -15.32
CA THR A 59 -5.00 -19.30 -16.35
C THR A 59 -5.17 -17.96 -17.06
N PHE A 60 -4.70 -16.86 -16.46
CA PHE A 60 -4.81 -15.52 -17.02
C PHE A 60 -3.45 -14.86 -17.18
N LYS A 61 -3.27 -14.14 -18.28
CA LYS A 61 -2.10 -13.28 -18.46
C LYS A 61 -2.28 -12.00 -17.62
N PRO A 62 -1.31 -11.61 -16.78
CA PRO A 62 -1.40 -10.36 -16.03
C PRO A 62 -1.35 -9.15 -16.98
N THR A 63 -2.10 -8.10 -16.61
CA THR A 63 -1.97 -6.77 -17.21
C THR A 63 -0.67 -6.10 -16.76
N ASN A 64 -0.21 -5.05 -17.45
CA ASN A 64 1.01 -4.32 -17.09
C ASN A 64 0.88 -3.49 -15.80
N VAL A 65 -0.33 -3.17 -15.37
CA VAL A 65 -0.58 -2.45 -14.10
C VAL A 65 -1.78 -3.05 -13.40
N ILE A 66 -1.58 -3.51 -12.16
CA ILE A 66 -2.61 -4.11 -11.31
C ILE A 66 -2.86 -3.15 -10.14
N SER A 67 -4.12 -2.81 -9.87
CA SER A 67 -4.51 -2.00 -8.71
C SER A 67 -5.25 -2.87 -7.71
N ILE A 68 -4.81 -2.87 -6.45
CA ILE A 68 -5.39 -3.65 -5.35
C ILE A 68 -5.81 -2.71 -4.23
N SER A 69 -7.06 -2.82 -3.81
CA SER A 69 -7.63 -2.11 -2.66
C SER A 69 -8.22 -3.13 -1.69
N TYR A 70 -7.35 -4.05 -1.27
CA TYR A 70 -7.69 -5.13 -0.36
C TYR A 70 -6.46 -5.45 0.48
N GLU A 71 -6.50 -5.00 1.73
CA GLU A 71 -5.44 -5.20 2.70
C GLU A 71 -6.01 -5.64 4.05
N ASN A 72 -5.16 -6.23 4.87
CA ASN A 72 -5.45 -6.51 6.28
C ASN A 72 -4.34 -5.88 7.13
N ALA A 73 -4.47 -5.88 8.45
CA ALA A 73 -3.32 -5.60 9.30
C ALA A 73 -2.18 -6.59 9.00
N GLU A 74 -0.94 -6.13 9.00
CA GLU A 74 0.24 -6.93 8.64
C GLU A 74 0.42 -8.14 9.60
N ASN A 75 -0.03 -8.02 10.85
CA ASN A 75 -0.02 -9.11 11.83
C ASN A 75 -1.17 -10.12 11.65
N SER A 76 -2.09 -9.92 10.71
CA SER A 76 -3.24 -10.82 10.49
C SER A 76 -2.86 -12.15 9.83
N LEU A 77 -1.68 -12.22 9.20
CA LEU A 77 -1.15 -13.41 8.54
C LEU A 77 0.29 -13.64 9.00
N PRO A 78 0.76 -14.91 9.05
CA PRO A 78 2.13 -15.21 9.40
C PRO A 78 3.15 -14.51 8.49
N ALA A 79 4.27 -14.07 9.06
CA ALA A 79 5.26 -13.28 8.34
C ALA A 79 5.86 -14.01 7.13
N ASN A 80 6.07 -15.33 7.23
CA ASN A 80 6.51 -16.14 6.11
C ASN A 80 5.49 -16.20 4.96
N TYR A 81 4.20 -16.23 5.28
CA TYR A 81 3.13 -16.22 4.29
C TYR A 81 3.08 -14.89 3.53
N LEU A 82 3.21 -13.77 4.24
CA LEU A 82 3.30 -12.45 3.62
C LEU A 82 4.57 -12.28 2.79
N ARG A 83 5.72 -12.79 3.27
CA ARG A 83 6.98 -12.81 2.49
C ARG A 83 6.84 -13.60 1.19
N ARG A 84 6.15 -14.74 1.19
CA ARG A 84 5.85 -15.50 -0.04
C ARG A 84 4.98 -14.69 -1.01
N GLN A 85 3.94 -14.01 -0.53
CA GLN A 85 3.13 -13.11 -1.38
C GLN A 85 3.95 -11.93 -1.91
N CYS A 86 4.82 -11.35 -1.10
CA CYS A 86 5.68 -10.25 -1.52
C CYS A 86 6.72 -10.68 -2.57
N LEU A 87 7.19 -11.93 -2.50
CA LEU A 87 8.03 -12.53 -3.54
C LEU A 87 7.27 -12.67 -4.87
N GLU A 88 5.96 -12.91 -4.85
CA GLU A 88 5.13 -12.91 -6.06
C GLU A 88 5.07 -11.51 -6.69
N LEU A 89 4.92 -10.46 -5.86
CA LEU A 89 4.99 -9.08 -6.34
C LEU A 89 6.36 -8.73 -6.93
N MET A 90 7.46 -9.26 -6.38
CA MET A 90 8.78 -9.14 -6.99
C MET A 90 8.83 -9.78 -8.38
N LYS A 91 8.32 -11.02 -8.52
CA LYS A 91 8.29 -11.74 -9.80
C LYS A 91 7.50 -10.96 -10.85
N LEU A 92 6.33 -10.44 -10.50
CA LEU A 92 5.53 -9.57 -11.37
C LEU A 92 6.30 -8.30 -11.77
N GLY A 93 6.97 -7.67 -10.81
CA GLY A 93 7.83 -6.50 -11.05
C GLY A 93 8.93 -6.78 -12.08
N LEU A 94 9.59 -7.93 -12.00
CA LEU A 94 10.61 -8.38 -12.96
C LEU A 94 10.03 -8.70 -14.35
N GLN A 95 8.75 -9.07 -14.41
CA GLN A 95 8.02 -9.31 -15.66
C GLN A 95 7.44 -8.02 -16.28
N GLY A 96 7.76 -6.85 -15.72
CA GLY A 96 7.27 -5.57 -16.24
C GLY A 96 5.84 -5.23 -15.81
N VAL A 97 5.32 -5.90 -14.78
CA VAL A 97 4.02 -5.60 -14.17
C VAL A 97 4.21 -4.74 -12.93
N THR A 98 3.57 -3.57 -12.87
CA THR A 98 3.53 -2.77 -11.66
C THR A 98 2.30 -3.12 -10.84
N VAL A 99 2.48 -3.51 -9.58
CA VAL A 99 1.35 -3.72 -8.65
C VAL A 99 1.26 -2.53 -7.72
N VAL A 100 0.10 -1.86 -7.75
CA VAL A 100 -0.24 -0.67 -6.98
C VAL A 100 -1.22 -1.07 -5.89
N VAL A 101 -0.94 -0.69 -4.64
CA VAL A 101 -1.73 -1.12 -3.48
C VAL A 101 -2.15 0.10 -2.67
N ALA A 102 -3.42 0.15 -2.26
CA ALA A 102 -3.93 1.17 -1.34
C ALA A 102 -3.22 1.08 0.02
N ALA A 103 -2.86 2.22 0.61
CA ALA A 103 -2.12 2.25 1.88
C ALA A 103 -2.99 2.03 3.13
N GLY A 104 -4.32 1.97 2.98
CA GLY A 104 -5.29 1.85 4.06
C GLY A 104 -5.92 3.19 4.45
N ASP A 105 -7.00 3.15 5.22
CA ASP A 105 -7.85 4.32 5.53
C ASP A 105 -8.00 4.61 7.04
N ASN A 106 -7.15 3.99 7.87
CA ASN A 106 -7.22 4.06 9.34
C ASN A 106 -5.95 4.66 9.99
N GLY A 107 -5.22 5.51 9.25
CA GLY A 107 -4.01 6.16 9.74
C GLY A 107 -2.88 5.17 10.06
N VAL A 108 -2.28 5.31 11.25
CA VAL A 108 -1.25 4.38 11.76
C VAL A 108 -1.81 3.05 12.29
N GLY A 109 -3.13 2.95 12.39
CA GLY A 109 -3.83 1.71 12.75
C GLY A 109 -4.07 0.81 11.55
N GLY A 110 -4.26 -0.48 11.83
CA GLY A 110 -4.59 -1.48 10.82
C GLY A 110 -6.07 -1.42 10.43
N HIS A 111 -6.71 -2.58 10.28
CA HIS A 111 -8.15 -2.61 10.00
C HIS A 111 -8.94 -2.32 11.29
N ALA A 112 -9.51 -1.11 11.42
CA ALA A 112 -10.43 -0.79 12.50
C ALA A 112 -11.85 -1.24 12.14
N ALA A 113 -12.52 -1.97 13.04
CA ALA A 113 -13.98 -2.02 12.98
C ALA A 113 -14.50 -0.63 13.34
N ASN A 114 -15.28 -0.02 12.44
CA ASN A 114 -15.93 1.29 12.57
C ASN A 114 -16.23 1.70 14.04
N GLY A 115 -15.97 2.96 14.39
CA GLY A 115 -16.61 3.61 15.55
C GLY A 115 -15.66 4.30 16.54
N GLY A 116 -15.07 5.42 16.11
CA GLY A 116 -14.64 6.55 16.96
C GLY A 116 -13.58 6.31 18.04
N ASP A 117 -13.04 5.11 18.16
CA ASP A 117 -12.04 4.75 19.17
C ASP A 117 -10.64 4.88 18.58
N ALA A 118 -9.84 5.77 19.19
CA ALA A 118 -8.49 6.11 18.76
C ALA A 118 -7.49 4.96 18.93
N HIS A 119 -7.83 3.89 19.63
CA HIS A 119 -6.95 2.73 19.88
C HIS A 119 -7.34 1.50 19.03
N LYS A 120 -8.46 1.54 18.30
CA LYS A 120 -8.90 0.40 17.48
C LYS A 120 -7.95 0.12 16.33
N GLY A 121 -7.68 -1.16 16.11
CA GLY A 121 -6.80 -1.63 15.05
C GLY A 121 -5.31 -1.54 15.40
N CYS A 122 -4.96 -1.13 16.61
CA CYS A 122 -3.58 -1.04 17.11
C CYS A 122 -3.16 -2.32 17.83
N LEU A 123 -1.86 -2.60 17.79
CA LEU A 123 -1.24 -3.78 18.41
C LEU A 123 -0.87 -3.49 19.86
N GLY A 124 -0.43 -4.54 20.53
CA GLY A 124 0.04 -4.49 21.91
C GLY A 124 -1.08 -4.55 22.93
N SER A 125 -0.72 -4.90 24.16
CA SER A 125 -1.64 -5.02 25.29
C SER A 125 -2.33 -3.69 25.65
N GLN A 126 -1.71 -2.55 25.35
CA GLN A 126 -2.26 -1.20 25.58
C GLN A 126 -2.90 -0.59 24.34
N HIS A 127 -2.94 -1.30 23.20
CA HIS A 127 -3.46 -0.80 21.93
C HIS A 127 -2.84 0.55 21.51
N ASP A 128 -1.53 0.67 21.69
CA ASP A 128 -0.73 1.85 21.38
C ASP A 128 0.33 1.58 20.30
N ILE A 129 0.62 0.32 19.98
CA ILE A 129 1.56 -0.03 18.92
C ILE A 129 0.89 0.09 17.55
N PHE A 130 1.56 0.77 16.62
CA PHE A 130 1.07 0.97 15.26
C PHE A 130 0.98 -0.36 14.51
N ALA A 131 -0.04 -0.46 13.68
CA ALA A 131 -0.40 -1.68 12.98
C ALA A 131 -0.32 -1.43 11.47
N PRO A 132 0.86 -1.63 10.85
CA PRO A 132 1.01 -1.50 9.41
C PRO A 132 0.07 -2.47 8.67
N VAL A 133 -0.24 -2.21 7.40
CA VAL A 133 -1.12 -3.08 6.60
C VAL A 133 -0.33 -3.99 5.64
N SER A 134 -0.85 -5.20 5.41
CA SER A 134 -0.27 -6.18 4.50
C SER A 134 -0.37 -5.74 3.04
N LEU A 135 0.50 -6.30 2.19
CA LEU A 135 0.72 -5.93 0.77
C LEU A 135 1.25 -4.51 0.55
N ALA A 136 0.65 -3.47 1.12
CA ALA A 136 1.17 -2.10 1.00
C ALA A 136 2.55 -1.96 1.66
N SER A 137 2.80 -2.69 2.75
CA SER A 137 4.11 -2.76 3.40
C SER A 137 5.17 -3.57 2.62
N CYS A 138 4.80 -4.33 1.58
CA CYS A 138 5.74 -5.08 0.76
C CYS A 138 6.65 -4.11 -0.04
N PRO A 139 7.99 -4.30 -0.06
CA PRO A 139 8.89 -3.46 -0.85
C PRO A 139 8.65 -3.48 -2.37
N TYR A 140 7.98 -4.50 -2.89
CA TYR A 140 7.71 -4.64 -4.33
C TYR A 140 6.33 -4.12 -4.75
N ALA A 141 5.45 -3.80 -3.79
CA ALA A 141 4.19 -3.10 -4.05
C ALA A 141 4.42 -1.58 -4.07
N LEU A 142 3.88 -0.88 -5.07
CA LEU A 142 3.81 0.58 -5.03
C LEU A 142 2.65 0.97 -4.11
N SER A 143 2.97 1.36 -2.88
CA SER A 143 1.98 1.75 -1.88
C SER A 143 1.50 3.17 -2.12
N VAL A 144 0.18 3.36 -2.16
CA VAL A 144 -0.45 4.64 -2.51
C VAL A 144 -1.31 5.15 -1.37
N GLY A 145 -0.86 6.25 -0.76
CA GLY A 145 -1.64 7.05 0.18
C GLY A 145 -2.65 7.96 -0.52
N ALA A 146 -3.45 8.66 0.27
CA ALA A 146 -4.46 9.58 -0.21
C ALA A 146 -4.17 11.01 0.22
N THR A 147 -4.57 11.96 -0.62
CA THR A 147 -4.57 13.41 -0.36
C THR A 147 -5.97 13.99 -0.57
N LYS A 148 -6.17 15.22 -0.10
CA LYS A 148 -7.34 16.06 -0.39
C LYS A 148 -6.91 17.41 -0.96
N LEU A 149 -7.74 17.99 -1.80
CA LEU A 149 -7.63 19.39 -2.19
C LEU A 149 -8.18 20.28 -1.09
N GLN A 150 -7.41 21.28 -0.68
CA GLN A 150 -7.80 22.32 0.26
C GLN A 150 -7.56 23.70 -0.36
N ALA A 151 -8.49 24.64 -0.14
CA ALA A 151 -8.31 26.02 -0.61
C ALA A 151 -7.07 26.63 0.07
N ALA A 152 -6.17 27.22 -0.72
CA ALA A 152 -4.96 27.84 -0.20
C ALA A 152 -5.31 29.08 0.64
N ALA A 153 -4.74 29.18 1.85
CA ALA A 153 -5.04 30.26 2.80
C ALA A 153 -4.66 31.67 2.30
N ALA A 154 -3.74 31.78 1.34
CA ALA A 154 -3.13 33.05 0.91
C ALA A 154 -3.27 33.38 -0.59
N ALA A 155 -3.99 32.57 -1.37
CA ALA A 155 -4.14 32.81 -2.81
C ALA A 155 -5.57 33.25 -3.16
N SER A 156 -5.67 34.15 -4.13
CA SER A 156 -6.91 34.56 -4.80
C SER A 156 -7.87 33.38 -4.99
N LYS A 157 -9.17 33.64 -4.75
CA LYS A 157 -10.28 32.69 -4.93
C LYS A 157 -10.01 31.74 -6.10
N GLY A 158 -9.81 30.44 -5.83
CA GLY A 158 -9.67 29.39 -6.85
C GLY A 158 -8.37 28.59 -6.85
N THR A 159 -7.39 28.89 -5.98
CA THR A 159 -6.16 28.07 -5.87
C THR A 159 -6.32 27.00 -4.78
N PHE A 160 -5.99 25.76 -5.11
CA PHE A 160 -6.02 24.62 -4.19
C PHE A 160 -4.62 24.05 -3.99
N VAL A 161 -4.36 23.54 -2.78
CA VAL A 161 -3.17 22.77 -2.42
C VAL A 161 -3.57 21.37 -2.00
N GLU A 162 -2.67 20.40 -2.17
CA GLU A 162 -2.87 19.04 -1.68
C GLU A 162 -2.34 18.92 -0.25
N VAL A 163 -3.15 18.33 0.62
CA VAL A 163 -2.84 18.07 2.02
C VAL A 163 -3.34 16.67 2.41
N GLY A 164 -2.90 16.14 3.56
CA GLY A 164 -3.45 14.91 4.11
C GLY A 164 -4.97 15.01 4.34
N PRO A 165 -5.75 13.94 4.06
CA PRO A 165 -7.19 13.94 4.24
C PRO A 165 -7.58 14.14 5.71
N THR A 166 -8.76 14.71 5.94
CA THR A 166 -9.30 14.94 7.30
C THR A 166 -10.68 14.31 7.51
N ASP A 167 -11.32 13.87 6.42
CA ASP A 167 -12.55 13.09 6.39
C ASP A 167 -12.32 11.59 6.66
N PHE A 168 -11.07 11.14 6.47
CA PHE A 168 -10.51 9.87 6.90
C PHE A 168 -9.00 10.05 7.08
N TYR A 169 -8.30 9.04 7.57
CA TYR A 169 -6.84 9.10 7.78
C TYR A 169 -6.13 8.19 6.79
N THR A 170 -5.31 8.76 5.91
CA THR A 170 -4.51 7.98 4.96
C THR A 170 -3.57 7.04 5.71
N GLY A 171 -3.53 5.78 5.32
CA GLY A 171 -2.69 4.78 5.93
C GLY A 171 -1.22 5.03 5.63
N GLY A 172 -0.37 4.72 6.60
CA GLY A 172 1.07 4.88 6.48
C GLY A 172 1.80 4.54 7.78
N GLY A 173 3.06 4.17 7.66
CA GLY A 173 3.87 3.76 8.79
C GLY A 173 5.04 2.90 8.39
N PHE A 174 5.46 2.00 9.29
CA PHE A 174 6.65 1.17 9.12
C PHE A 174 6.31 -0.30 9.35
N SER A 175 6.75 -1.16 8.43
CA SER A 175 6.55 -2.61 8.49
C SER A 175 7.24 -3.24 9.72
N ASN A 176 6.60 -4.25 10.28
CA ASN A 176 7.16 -5.16 11.28
C ASN A 176 7.76 -6.43 10.67
N ILE A 177 7.67 -6.63 9.34
CA ILE A 177 8.10 -7.85 8.63
C ILE A 177 9.26 -7.58 7.68
N TYR A 178 9.19 -6.48 6.94
CA TYR A 178 10.11 -6.16 5.86
C TYR A 178 11.10 -5.10 6.34
N PRO A 179 12.41 -5.30 6.20
CA PRO A 179 13.39 -4.27 6.52
C PRO A 179 13.29 -3.09 5.53
N THR A 180 13.79 -1.92 5.93
CA THR A 180 13.88 -0.76 5.03
C THR A 180 14.75 -1.10 3.80
N PRO A 181 14.20 -1.06 2.58
CA PRO A 181 14.97 -1.39 1.38
C PRO A 181 16.01 -0.30 1.06
N ASP A 182 17.12 -0.67 0.42
CA ASP A 182 18.25 0.23 0.14
C ASP A 182 17.84 1.52 -0.58
N TRP A 183 16.92 1.42 -1.54
CA TRP A 183 16.41 2.57 -2.29
C TRP A 183 15.59 3.56 -1.44
N GLN A 184 15.15 3.17 -0.25
CA GLN A 184 14.35 3.98 0.67
C GLN A 184 15.15 4.54 1.86
N GLN A 185 16.30 3.94 2.20
CA GLN A 185 17.04 4.22 3.44
C GLN A 185 17.29 5.72 3.66
N SER A 186 17.75 6.43 2.63
CA SER A 186 18.05 7.87 2.74
C SER A 186 16.80 8.73 3.00
N ALA A 187 15.66 8.36 2.42
CA ALA A 187 14.40 9.06 2.60
C ALA A 187 13.87 8.87 4.03
N VAL A 188 13.88 7.62 4.51
CA VAL A 188 13.48 7.26 5.87
C VAL A 188 14.39 7.90 6.92
N ALA A 189 15.71 7.82 6.74
CA ALA A 189 16.66 8.43 7.67
C ALA A 189 16.47 9.96 7.77
N THR A 190 16.25 10.62 6.63
CA THR A 190 15.95 12.06 6.58
C THR A 190 14.65 12.39 7.32
N TYR A 191 13.58 11.61 7.11
CA TYR A 191 12.31 11.80 7.81
C TYR A 191 12.45 11.63 9.33
N LEU A 192 13.05 10.53 9.77
CA LEU A 192 13.23 10.24 11.20
C LEU A 192 14.16 11.24 11.90
N GLY A 193 15.11 11.84 11.17
CA GLY A 193 16.00 12.88 11.70
C GLY A 193 15.37 14.26 11.82
N ARG A 194 14.28 14.55 11.10
CA ARG A 194 13.63 15.87 11.07
C ARG A 194 12.27 15.93 11.76
N ALA A 195 11.52 14.82 11.74
CA ALA A 195 10.14 14.81 12.18
C ALA A 195 10.05 15.00 13.69
N LYS A 196 9.15 15.87 14.13
CA LYS A 196 8.85 16.07 15.55
C LYS A 196 7.69 15.14 15.91
N LEU A 197 8.02 13.95 16.41
CA LEU A 197 7.05 12.94 16.82
C LEU A 197 6.87 12.98 18.34
N ASP A 198 5.64 12.77 18.81
CA ASP A 198 5.29 12.65 20.23
C ASP A 198 5.47 11.23 20.78
N PHE A 199 5.97 10.31 19.95
CA PHE A 199 6.25 8.91 20.28
C PHE A 199 7.64 8.47 19.80
N GLY A 200 8.16 7.41 20.42
CA GLY A 200 9.39 6.74 20.01
C GLY A 200 9.13 5.56 19.06
N GLY A 201 10.22 4.95 18.61
CA GLY A 201 10.17 3.71 17.84
C GLY A 201 11.23 2.72 18.31
N TYR A 202 10.94 1.44 18.13
CA TYR A 202 11.84 0.31 18.40
C TYR A 202 12.54 -0.15 17.12
N SER A 203 13.40 -1.17 17.21
CA SER A 203 14.06 -1.78 16.06
C SER A 203 14.19 -3.28 16.28
N GLY A 204 13.83 -4.08 15.28
CA GLY A 204 13.91 -5.54 15.34
C GLY A 204 12.99 -6.22 14.34
N ASP A 205 13.01 -7.56 14.37
CA ASP A 205 12.25 -8.42 13.44
C ASP A 205 10.88 -8.86 13.97
N THR A 206 10.54 -8.42 15.19
CA THR A 206 9.27 -8.69 15.85
C THR A 206 8.73 -7.42 16.48
N VAL A 207 7.42 -7.35 16.65
CA VAL A 207 6.75 -6.29 17.39
C VAL A 207 7.30 -6.25 18.82
N GLN A 208 7.68 -5.06 19.30
CA GLN A 208 8.13 -4.86 20.68
C GLN A 208 7.17 -3.94 21.42
N GLU A 209 6.63 -4.42 22.53
CA GLU A 209 5.80 -3.66 23.45
C GLU A 209 6.69 -3.00 24.51
N ASN A 210 7.37 -1.91 24.16
CA ASN A 210 8.08 -1.08 25.12
C ASN A 210 7.34 0.23 25.34
N SER A 211 7.29 0.69 26.60
CA SER A 211 6.64 1.96 26.95
C SER A 211 7.22 3.11 26.13
N GLY A 212 6.34 3.87 25.46
CA GLY A 212 6.70 5.03 24.65
C GLY A 212 7.32 4.70 23.28
N THR A 213 7.32 3.44 22.83
CA THR A 213 7.69 3.08 21.45
C THR A 213 6.51 2.50 20.70
N ASN A 214 6.14 3.09 19.57
CA ASN A 214 4.89 2.76 18.88
C ASN A 214 5.12 2.10 17.51
N PHE A 215 6.31 2.18 16.92
CA PHE A 215 6.58 1.67 15.57
C PHE A 215 8.00 1.10 15.38
N ASN A 216 8.18 0.28 14.36
CA ASN A 216 9.48 -0.31 14.00
C ASN A 216 10.29 0.59 13.07
N LYS A 217 11.32 1.27 13.58
CA LYS A 217 12.16 2.19 12.80
C LYS A 217 13.03 1.52 11.73
N SER A 218 13.25 0.20 11.83
CA SER A 218 14.02 -0.57 10.84
C SER A 218 13.15 -1.16 9.71
N GLY A 219 11.84 -0.90 9.73
CA GLY A 219 10.89 -1.42 8.76
C GLY A 219 10.87 -0.67 7.42
N ARG A 220 10.41 -1.32 6.36
CA ARG A 220 9.95 -0.67 5.12
C ARG A 220 8.86 0.33 5.50
N ALA A 221 9.07 1.58 5.16
CA ALA A 221 8.14 2.65 5.50
C ALA A 221 7.22 2.97 4.32
N TYR A 222 5.95 3.30 4.53
CA TYR A 222 4.97 3.51 3.46
C TYR A 222 3.99 4.64 3.84
N PRO A 223 3.27 5.25 2.90
CA PRO A 223 3.21 4.94 1.45
C PRO A 223 4.47 5.35 0.69
N ASP A 224 4.59 4.90 -0.58
CA ASP A 224 5.64 5.38 -1.49
C ASP A 224 5.26 6.71 -2.12
N VAL A 225 3.99 6.86 -2.49
CA VAL A 225 3.42 8.00 -3.22
C VAL A 225 1.98 8.23 -2.77
N SER A 226 1.34 9.30 -3.22
CA SER A 226 -0.08 9.56 -2.94
C SER A 226 -0.83 10.15 -4.14
N ALA A 227 -2.15 10.06 -4.12
CA ALA A 227 -3.02 10.74 -5.09
C ALA A 227 -4.31 11.20 -4.39
N LEU A 228 -5.09 12.04 -5.09
CA LEU A 228 -6.39 12.46 -4.60
C LEU A 228 -7.27 11.26 -4.25
N GLY A 229 -7.66 11.19 -2.98
CA GLY A 229 -8.51 10.12 -2.44
C GLY A 229 -9.68 10.64 -1.61
N SER A 230 -9.87 11.95 -1.50
CA SER A 230 -11.01 12.55 -0.78
C SER A 230 -11.97 13.25 -1.74
N ASN A 231 -13.25 13.31 -1.37
CA ASN A 231 -14.31 14.01 -2.10
C ASN A 231 -14.48 13.57 -3.56
N PHE A 232 -14.27 12.28 -3.84
CA PHE A 232 -14.37 11.74 -5.20
C PHE A 232 -15.83 11.41 -5.54
N TYR A 233 -16.29 11.86 -6.70
CA TYR A 233 -17.63 11.54 -7.20
C TYR A 233 -17.60 10.29 -8.06
N MET A 234 -18.59 9.42 -7.88
CA MET A 234 -18.73 8.18 -8.63
C MET A 234 -20.19 7.81 -8.85
N VAL A 235 -20.48 7.00 -9.85
CA VAL A 235 -21.82 6.42 -10.04
C VAL A 235 -21.84 5.06 -9.36
N TYR A 236 -22.65 4.92 -8.31
CA TYR A 236 -22.79 3.67 -7.56
C TYR A 236 -24.26 3.24 -7.55
N ARG A 237 -24.52 2.01 -8.02
CA ARG A 237 -25.89 1.46 -8.16
C ARG A 237 -26.86 2.38 -8.91
N GLY A 238 -26.35 3.07 -9.94
CA GLY A 238 -27.13 3.99 -10.79
C GLY A 238 -27.35 5.39 -10.22
N GLY A 239 -26.84 5.70 -9.02
CA GLY A 239 -26.93 7.03 -8.40
C GLY A 239 -25.58 7.73 -8.30
N LEU A 240 -25.60 9.06 -8.26
CA LEU A 240 -24.41 9.84 -7.90
C LEU A 240 -24.09 9.60 -6.42
N ALA A 241 -22.89 9.11 -6.18
CA ALA A 241 -22.31 8.92 -4.85
C ALA A 241 -21.04 9.76 -4.73
N LYS A 242 -20.71 10.09 -3.48
CA LYS A 242 -19.47 10.75 -3.12
C LYS A 242 -18.77 9.87 -2.09
N GLY A 243 -17.50 9.60 -2.30
CA GLY A 243 -16.70 8.73 -1.45
C GLY A 243 -15.24 9.17 -1.39
N GLY A 244 -14.43 8.36 -0.75
CA GLY A 244 -13.00 8.57 -0.61
C GLY A 244 -12.30 7.30 -0.13
N GLY A 245 -11.04 7.47 0.25
CA GLY A 245 -10.14 6.40 0.66
C GLY A 245 -8.95 6.26 -0.28
N THR A 246 -7.90 5.63 0.22
CA THR A 246 -6.76 5.14 -0.56
C THR A 246 -7.19 4.13 -1.64
N SER A 247 -8.35 3.50 -1.46
CA SER A 247 -9.05 2.70 -2.48
C SER A 247 -9.41 3.49 -3.75
N VAL A 248 -9.53 4.82 -3.66
CA VAL A 248 -9.69 5.71 -4.82
C VAL A 248 -8.33 6.17 -5.37
N ALA A 249 -7.37 6.45 -4.49
CA ALA A 249 -6.05 6.93 -4.88
C ALA A 249 -5.24 5.86 -5.66
N ALA A 250 -5.31 4.60 -5.24
CA ALA A 250 -4.60 3.49 -5.88
C ALA A 250 -4.95 3.32 -7.39
N PRO A 251 -6.22 3.27 -7.82
CA PRO A 251 -6.55 3.19 -9.25
C PRO A 251 -6.22 4.48 -10.02
N VAL A 252 -6.22 5.66 -9.38
CA VAL A 252 -5.73 6.90 -10.02
C VAL A 252 -4.24 6.76 -10.38
N TRP A 253 -3.42 6.27 -9.46
CA TRP A 253 -2.00 5.98 -9.73
C TRP A 253 -1.79 4.88 -10.76
N ALA A 254 -2.62 3.83 -10.73
CA ALA A 254 -2.57 2.77 -11.73
C ALA A 254 -2.87 3.30 -13.15
N ALA A 255 -3.81 4.24 -13.29
CA ALA A 255 -4.10 4.90 -14.56
C ALA A 255 -2.94 5.78 -15.04
N VAL A 256 -2.27 6.50 -14.13
CA VAL A 256 -1.05 7.27 -14.42
C VAL A 256 0.04 6.35 -14.99
N LEU A 257 0.34 5.24 -14.34
CA LEU A 257 1.34 4.28 -14.82
C LEU A 257 0.94 3.59 -16.12
N THR A 258 -0.36 3.36 -16.33
CA THR A 258 -0.88 2.83 -17.60
C THR A 258 -0.57 3.80 -18.75
N GLN A 259 -0.76 5.11 -18.56
CA GLN A 259 -0.40 6.11 -19.57
C GLN A 259 1.12 6.25 -19.77
N VAL A 260 1.92 6.08 -18.71
CA VAL A 260 3.39 6.00 -18.83
C VAL A 260 3.80 4.80 -19.67
N ASN A 261 3.23 3.62 -19.39
CA ASN A 261 3.47 2.40 -20.17
C ASN A 261 3.02 2.56 -21.62
N GLU A 262 1.89 3.19 -21.87
CA GLU A 262 1.42 3.51 -23.22
C GLU A 262 2.43 4.37 -23.99
N ALA A 263 2.94 5.44 -23.37
CA ALA A 263 3.95 6.30 -23.98
C ALA A 263 5.24 5.53 -24.29
N ARG A 264 5.70 4.69 -23.35
CA ARG A 264 6.88 3.83 -23.53
C ARG A 264 6.69 2.81 -24.67
N LEU A 265 5.55 2.13 -24.71
CA LEU A 265 5.24 1.15 -25.75
C LEU A 265 5.16 1.78 -27.14
N ARG A 266 4.60 2.99 -27.27
CA ARG A 266 4.62 3.76 -28.54
C ARG A 266 6.04 4.14 -28.97
N ALA A 267 6.97 4.26 -28.02
CA ALA A 267 8.38 4.48 -28.26
C ALA A 267 9.19 3.16 -28.39
N ASN A 268 8.52 2.02 -28.60
CA ASN A 268 9.12 0.68 -28.68
C ASN A 268 9.92 0.25 -27.43
N LYS A 269 9.55 0.76 -26.25
CA LYS A 269 10.12 0.37 -24.96
C LYS A 269 9.18 -0.59 -24.21
N THR A 270 9.71 -1.26 -23.18
CA THR A 270 8.92 -2.16 -22.32
C THR A 270 8.18 -1.40 -21.21
N ALA A 271 7.20 -2.05 -20.59
CA ALA A 271 6.52 -1.54 -19.41
C ALA A 271 7.48 -1.37 -18.21
N VAL A 272 7.13 -0.49 -17.27
CA VAL A 272 8.03 -0.01 -16.21
C VAL A 272 8.24 -0.98 -15.03
N GLY A 273 7.34 -1.94 -14.80
CA GLY A 273 7.51 -2.96 -13.75
C GLY A 273 7.70 -2.39 -12.34
N HIS A 274 8.79 -2.76 -11.66
CA HIS A 274 9.15 -2.26 -10.34
C HIS A 274 9.73 -0.84 -10.40
N VAL A 275 8.95 0.16 -9.97
CA VAL A 275 9.22 1.59 -10.19
C VAL A 275 9.88 2.31 -9.02
N GLN A 276 9.74 1.79 -7.79
CA GLN A 276 10.11 2.47 -6.55
C GLN A 276 11.57 2.95 -6.54
N PRO A 277 12.58 2.15 -6.95
CA PRO A 277 13.96 2.63 -6.97
C PRO A 277 14.21 3.84 -7.86
N VAL A 278 13.44 3.99 -8.94
CA VAL A 278 13.48 5.17 -9.82
C VAL A 278 12.80 6.34 -9.13
N LEU A 279 11.59 6.15 -8.61
CA LEU A 279 10.81 7.23 -8.00
C LEU A 279 11.55 7.89 -6.83
N TYR A 280 12.18 7.09 -5.96
CA TYR A 280 12.93 7.61 -4.81
C TYR A 280 14.20 8.38 -5.18
N LYS A 281 14.73 8.17 -6.39
CA LYS A 281 15.86 8.96 -6.93
C LYS A 281 15.42 10.26 -7.60
N HIS A 282 14.13 10.40 -7.88
CA HIS A 282 13.58 11.49 -8.68
C HIS A 282 12.39 12.19 -7.99
N PRO A 283 12.56 12.73 -6.77
CA PRO A 283 11.48 13.42 -6.06
C PRO A 283 10.94 14.66 -6.81
N GLU A 284 11.69 15.21 -7.75
CA GLU A 284 11.30 16.39 -8.54
C GLU A 284 10.10 16.18 -9.49
N VAL A 285 9.69 14.93 -9.72
CA VAL A 285 8.51 14.58 -10.53
C VAL A 285 7.21 14.58 -9.72
N PHE A 286 7.27 14.96 -8.44
CA PHE A 286 6.12 14.99 -7.55
C PHE A 286 5.79 16.41 -7.06
N THR A 287 4.52 16.62 -6.73
CA THR A 287 4.08 17.69 -5.86
C THR A 287 4.19 17.21 -4.43
N ASP A 288 5.10 17.81 -3.68
CA ASP A 288 5.36 17.49 -2.27
C ASP A 288 4.20 17.95 -1.37
N VAL A 289 3.72 17.06 -0.51
CA VAL A 289 2.58 17.32 0.38
C VAL A 289 3.10 17.47 1.80
N VAL A 290 3.06 18.69 2.32
CA VAL A 290 3.78 19.06 3.56
C VAL A 290 2.86 19.39 4.73
N GLU A 291 1.55 19.19 4.57
CA GLU A 291 0.53 19.46 5.58
C GLU A 291 -0.38 18.25 5.77
N GLY A 292 -0.67 17.92 7.02
CA GLY A 292 -1.53 16.80 7.41
C GLY A 292 -0.83 15.80 8.31
N SER A 293 -1.59 14.84 8.83
CA SER A 293 -1.11 13.73 9.63
C SER A 293 -2.00 12.50 9.45
N ASN A 294 -1.57 11.34 9.96
CA ASN A 294 -2.33 10.10 9.90
C ASN A 294 -2.58 9.49 11.30
N PRO A 295 -3.38 10.16 12.14
CA PRO A 295 -3.54 9.81 13.56
C PRO A 295 -4.13 8.42 13.79
N GLY A 296 -3.89 7.91 15.00
CA GLY A 296 -4.31 6.59 15.45
C GLY A 296 -3.48 6.13 16.65
N CYS A 297 -3.90 5.03 17.27
CA CYS A 297 -3.25 4.42 18.44
C CYS A 297 -3.02 5.39 19.60
N GLY A 298 -3.95 6.32 19.82
CA GLY A 298 -3.84 7.35 20.86
C GLY A 298 -2.79 8.45 20.59
N THR A 299 -2.27 8.54 19.37
CA THR A 299 -1.22 9.50 18.97
C THR A 299 -1.68 10.40 17.82
N THR A 300 -0.89 11.45 17.54
CA THR A 300 -1.06 12.27 16.33
C THR A 300 -0.73 11.52 15.03
N GLY A 301 -0.18 10.30 15.14
CA GLY A 301 0.38 9.56 14.04
C GLY A 301 1.63 10.23 13.50
N PHE A 302 2.03 9.87 12.29
CA PHE A 302 3.07 10.59 11.59
C PHE A 302 2.54 11.90 10.99
N VAL A 303 3.44 12.85 10.80
CA VAL A 303 3.15 14.16 10.23
C VAL A 303 3.78 14.30 8.85
N ALA A 304 3.05 14.96 7.94
CA ALA A 304 3.54 15.33 6.63
C ALA A 304 4.61 16.43 6.74
N THR A 305 5.70 16.32 5.98
CA THR A 305 6.86 17.23 6.05
C THR A 305 7.59 17.28 4.71
N ALA A 306 8.32 18.35 4.41
CA ALA A 306 8.96 18.54 3.09
C ALA A 306 9.84 17.37 2.61
N GLY A 307 9.50 16.67 1.53
CA GLY A 307 10.14 15.45 1.05
C GLY A 307 9.40 14.18 1.50
N TRP A 308 9.97 12.98 1.33
CA TRP A 308 9.22 11.76 1.70
C TRP A 308 8.76 11.75 3.17
N ASP A 309 7.50 11.38 3.39
CA ASP A 309 6.92 11.13 4.72
C ASP A 309 5.94 9.94 4.71
N PRO A 310 5.67 9.30 5.85
CA PRO A 310 4.75 8.16 5.95
C PRO A 310 3.28 8.59 6.07
N VAL A 311 2.91 9.74 5.47
CA VAL A 311 1.52 10.18 5.28
C VAL A 311 1.20 10.22 3.78
N SER A 312 2.04 10.87 3.00
CA SER A 312 1.85 11.16 1.58
C SER A 312 2.91 10.55 0.66
N GLY A 313 3.95 9.93 1.22
CA GLY A 313 5.05 9.36 0.47
C GLY A 313 5.90 10.45 -0.18
N LEU A 314 6.32 10.24 -1.43
CA LEU A 314 6.99 11.25 -2.25
C LEU A 314 6.04 12.38 -2.73
N GLY A 315 4.74 12.27 -2.43
CA GLY A 315 3.71 13.20 -2.88
C GLY A 315 2.94 12.71 -4.11
N THR A 316 2.30 13.65 -4.82
CA THR A 316 1.40 13.35 -5.96
C THR A 316 2.07 13.55 -7.31
N PRO A 317 1.72 12.79 -8.35
CA PRO A 317 2.49 12.77 -9.59
C PRO A 317 2.29 14.04 -10.42
N ILE A 318 3.39 14.68 -10.82
CA ILE A 318 3.38 15.65 -11.92
C ILE A 318 3.51 14.87 -13.22
N PHE A 319 2.38 14.44 -13.78
CA PHE A 319 2.32 13.47 -14.89
C PHE A 319 3.30 13.74 -16.05
N PRO A 320 3.42 14.97 -16.60
CA PRO A 320 4.37 15.23 -17.69
C PRO A 320 5.82 14.90 -17.31
N LYS A 321 6.26 15.31 -16.11
CA LYS A 321 7.61 15.03 -15.61
C LYS A 321 7.84 13.54 -15.39
N LEU A 322 6.85 12.87 -14.80
CA LEU A 322 6.90 11.42 -14.54
C LEU A 322 7.02 10.62 -15.84
N ARG A 323 6.17 10.94 -16.83
CA ARG A 323 6.20 10.33 -18.16
C ARG A 323 7.56 10.54 -18.82
N ASP A 324 8.07 11.76 -18.83
CA ASP A 324 9.33 12.10 -19.50
C ASP A 324 10.52 11.42 -18.81
N LEU A 325 10.53 11.36 -17.48
CA LEU A 325 11.49 10.56 -16.71
C LEU A 325 11.49 9.10 -17.18
N PHE A 326 10.33 8.44 -17.15
CA PHE A 326 10.25 7.04 -17.54
C PHE A 326 10.53 6.82 -19.03
N LEU A 327 10.22 7.76 -19.93
CA LEU A 327 10.62 7.66 -21.34
C LEU A 327 12.14 7.75 -21.54
N SER A 328 12.83 8.51 -20.69
CA SER A 328 14.29 8.67 -20.76
C SER A 328 15.07 7.41 -20.35
N LEU A 329 14.46 6.56 -19.51
CA LEU A 329 15.03 5.29 -19.09
C LEU A 329 15.04 4.29 -20.25
N ALA A 330 16.02 3.38 -20.25
CA ALA A 330 16.18 2.32 -21.24
C ALA A 330 14.85 1.60 -21.56
#